data_AF-A0A7X4EX89-F1
#
_entry.id   AF-A0A7X4EX89-F1
#
_cell.length_a   1.000
_cell.length_b   1.000
_cell.length_c   1.000
_cell.angle_alpha   90.00
_cell.angle_beta   90.00
_cell.angle_gamma   90.00
#
_symmetry.space_group_name_H-M   'P 1'
#
loop_
_entity.id
_entity.type
_entity.pdbx_description
1 polymer ?
#
loop_
_entity_poly.entity_id
_entity_poly.type
_entity_poly.pdbx_seq_one_letter_code
_entity_poly.pdbx_strand_id
1 'polypeptide(L)'
;MSRPRILIFAIVGACVAWIAGCGDGFTPPVPPPPPPPEPPRATTVFVNPSRAELTALGETVQLSVQVLDQNAQAMAGVTVTWSTGSPAVATVDASGLVTAVGEGIATIPATAGSVSGSAEITVDQPDRAALVTLYEATGGPSWIDATNWLSDAPLNEWYGVTASADGVVWSVSLGSNNLSGTIPPELHRLC
;
A
#
# COMPACT_ATOMS: atom_id res chain seq x y z
N MET A 1 88.21 13.33 -1.28
CA MET A 1 88.64 13.10 -2.68
C MET A 1 87.73 13.93 -3.58
N SER A 2 87.94 15.24 -3.70
CA SER A 2 88.82 15.88 -4.69
C SER A 2 88.69 15.25 -6.09
N ARG A 3 87.91 15.89 -6.98
CA ARG A 3 88.48 16.86 -7.92
C ARG A 3 87.40 17.81 -8.48
N PRO A 4 87.60 19.14 -8.36
CA PRO A 4 86.82 20.16 -9.06
C PRO A 4 87.39 20.38 -10.47
N ARG A 5 86.59 20.93 -11.39
CA ARG A 5 87.11 21.72 -12.52
C ARG A 5 86.12 22.84 -12.85
N ILE A 6 86.50 24.05 -12.41
CA ILE A 6 85.97 25.35 -12.83
C ILE A 6 86.91 25.88 -13.93
N LEU A 7 86.34 26.38 -15.03
CA LEU A 7 86.88 27.46 -15.88
C LEU A 7 85.70 27.92 -16.77
N ILE A 8 85.00 29.04 -16.56
CA ILE A 8 85.38 30.48 -16.57
C ILE A 8 85.12 31.15 -17.95
N PHE A 9 84.37 32.26 -17.90
CA PHE A 9 84.23 33.41 -18.84
C PHE A 9 83.67 33.14 -20.25
N ALA A 10 82.89 34.01 -20.92
CA ALA A 10 82.24 35.28 -20.61
C ALA A 10 81.40 35.70 -21.84
N ILE A 11 80.39 36.53 -21.61
CA ILE A 11 79.89 37.62 -22.49
C ILE A 11 78.97 37.26 -23.67
N VAL A 12 77.70 37.65 -23.46
CA VAL A 12 76.83 38.52 -24.27
C VAL A 12 76.73 38.24 -25.78
N GLY A 13 75.53 37.81 -26.17
CA GLY A 13 75.02 37.92 -27.53
C GLY A 13 73.50 37.85 -27.52
N ALA A 14 72.85 38.97 -27.19
CA ALA A 14 71.42 39.12 -27.36
C ALA A 14 71.07 38.96 -28.86
N CYS A 15 70.28 37.94 -29.18
CA CYS A 15 69.51 37.88 -30.41
C CYS A 15 68.06 37.66 -30.01
N VAL A 16 67.32 38.78 -29.98
CA VAL A 16 65.88 38.81 -29.82
C VAL A 16 65.28 38.22 -31.10
N ALA A 17 64.97 36.93 -31.07
CA ALA A 17 64.11 36.31 -32.07
C ALA A 17 62.66 36.47 -31.60
N TRP A 18 61.96 37.46 -32.14
CA TRP A 18 60.50 37.55 -32.07
C TRP A 18 59.92 36.38 -32.87
N ILE A 19 59.55 35.29 -32.18
CA ILE A 19 58.66 34.30 -32.75
C ILE A 19 57.25 34.83 -32.53
N ALA A 20 56.67 35.45 -33.57
CA ALA A 20 55.24 35.64 -33.67
C ALA A 20 54.58 34.26 -33.80
N GLY A 21 54.44 33.57 -32.68
CA GLY A 21 53.53 32.43 -32.56
C GLY A 21 52.13 33.00 -32.43
N CYS A 22 51.36 32.95 -33.52
CA CYS A 22 49.91 33.07 -33.46
C CYS A 22 49.39 31.93 -32.58
N GLY A 23 49.17 32.24 -31.30
CA GLY A 23 48.38 31.39 -30.43
C GLY A 23 46.94 31.48 -30.90
N ASP A 24 46.59 30.73 -31.93
CA ASP A 24 45.18 30.45 -32.24
C ASP A 24 44.68 29.58 -31.10
N GLY A 25 44.20 30.26 -30.06
CA GLY A 25 43.56 29.68 -28.90
C GLY A 25 42.27 29.00 -29.33
N PHE A 26 42.40 27.78 -29.85
CA PHE A 26 41.29 26.84 -29.96
C PHE A 26 40.93 26.40 -28.54
N THR A 27 40.16 27.24 -27.85
CA THR A 27 39.39 26.74 -26.72
C THR A 27 38.38 25.74 -27.29
N PRO A 28 38.37 24.48 -26.81
CA PRO A 28 37.34 23.54 -27.25
C PRO A 28 35.97 24.17 -26.99
N PRO A 29 34.99 23.99 -27.90
CA PRO A 29 33.66 24.55 -27.71
C PRO A 29 33.15 24.11 -26.34
N VAL A 30 32.78 25.08 -25.52
CA VAL A 30 32.20 24.82 -24.19
C VAL A 30 30.99 23.92 -24.42
N PRO A 31 30.92 22.73 -23.79
CA PRO A 31 29.74 21.90 -23.91
C PRO A 31 28.52 22.73 -23.50
N PRO A 32 27.40 22.63 -24.22
CA PRO A 32 26.20 23.31 -23.80
C PRO A 32 25.90 22.96 -22.34
N PRO A 33 25.49 23.93 -21.51
CA PRO A 33 25.13 23.64 -20.13
C PRO A 33 24.08 22.53 -20.13
N PRO A 34 24.17 21.57 -19.19
CA PRO A 34 23.18 20.52 -19.11
C PRO A 34 21.78 21.15 -19.02
N PRO A 35 20.78 20.57 -19.71
CA PRO A 35 19.42 21.08 -19.64
C PRO A 35 19.01 21.19 -18.17
N PRO A 36 18.22 22.22 -17.79
CA PRO A 36 17.69 22.33 -16.44
C PRO A 36 17.01 21.02 -16.06
N PRO A 37 17.16 20.55 -14.81
CA PRO A 37 16.44 19.36 -14.34
C PRO A 37 14.95 19.54 -14.63
N GLU A 38 14.35 18.59 -15.34
CA GLU A 38 12.91 18.62 -15.59
C GLU A 38 12.16 18.56 -14.25
N PRO A 39 11.00 19.23 -14.12
CA PRO A 39 10.20 19.15 -12.90
C PRO A 39 9.87 17.68 -12.56
N PRO A 40 9.83 17.30 -11.28
CA PRO A 40 9.48 15.96 -10.89
C PRO A 40 8.02 15.68 -11.29
N ARG A 41 7.81 14.64 -12.10
CA ARG A 41 6.49 14.19 -12.56
C ARG A 41 6.19 12.81 -11.99
N ALA A 42 5.02 12.68 -11.35
CA ALA A 42 4.53 11.40 -10.88
C ALA A 42 4.50 10.39 -12.03
N THR A 43 5.23 9.28 -11.85
CA THR A 43 5.40 8.23 -12.86
C THR A 43 4.90 6.88 -12.35
N THR A 44 5.09 6.60 -11.05
CA THR A 44 4.69 5.33 -10.44
C THR A 44 3.97 5.58 -9.12
N VAL A 45 2.94 4.79 -8.83
CA VAL A 45 2.18 4.83 -7.58
C VAL A 45 2.19 3.44 -6.96
N PHE A 46 2.79 3.31 -5.78
CA PHE A 46 2.75 2.10 -4.97
C PHE A 46 1.75 2.25 -3.84
N VAL A 47 0.89 1.25 -3.67
CA VAL A 47 -0.04 1.16 -2.54
C VAL A 47 0.44 0.04 -1.62
N ASN A 48 0.55 0.33 -0.33
CA ASN A 48 0.99 -0.64 0.68
C ASN A 48 0.03 -0.67 1.88
N PRO A 49 -0.46 -1.84 2.30
CA PRO A 49 -0.31 -3.13 1.62
C PRO A 49 -1.01 -3.15 0.26
N SER A 50 -0.46 -3.91 -0.69
CA SER A 50 -1.11 -4.13 -2.00
C SER A 50 -2.25 -5.15 -1.91
N ARG A 51 -2.24 -6.00 -0.88
CA ARG A 51 -3.32 -6.93 -0.54
C ARG A 51 -3.53 -6.99 0.96
N ALA A 52 -4.79 -6.93 1.40
CA ALA A 52 -5.17 -7.13 2.80
C ALA A 52 -6.36 -8.11 2.88
N GLU A 53 -6.40 -8.88 3.97
CA GLU A 53 -7.50 -9.77 4.31
C GLU A 53 -8.13 -9.23 5.60
N LEU A 54 -9.45 -9.05 5.59
CA LEU A 54 -10.25 -8.64 6.73
C LEU A 54 -11.20 -9.79 7.06
N THR A 55 -11.29 -10.13 8.34
CA THR A 55 -12.05 -11.30 8.81
C THR A 55 -13.41 -10.93 9.41
N ALA A 56 -13.65 -9.62 9.54
CA ALA A 56 -14.83 -9.09 10.20
C ALA A 56 -15.40 -7.82 9.54
N LEU A 57 -16.70 -7.60 9.70
CA LEU A 57 -17.32 -6.33 9.32
C LEU A 57 -16.88 -5.24 10.29
N GLY A 58 -16.61 -4.05 9.77
CA GLY A 58 -16.10 -2.93 10.54
C GLY A 58 -14.59 -2.97 10.80
N GLU A 59 -13.91 -4.09 10.48
CA GLU A 59 -12.45 -4.15 10.53
C GLU A 59 -11.87 -3.12 9.56
N THR A 60 -10.76 -2.49 9.96
CA THR A 60 -10.12 -1.43 9.18
C THR A 60 -8.67 -1.73 8.86
N VAL A 61 -8.23 -1.31 7.69
CA VAL A 61 -6.83 -1.37 7.28
C VAL A 61 -6.40 -0.03 6.71
N GLN A 62 -5.27 0.48 7.22
CA GLN A 62 -4.68 1.71 6.71
C GLN A 62 -3.83 1.39 5.48
N LEU A 63 -4.21 1.97 4.34
CA LEU A 63 -3.39 1.96 3.14
C LEU A 63 -2.48 3.21 3.13
N SER A 64 -1.27 3.01 2.65
CA SER A 64 -0.28 4.06 2.45
C SER A 64 0.11 4.11 0.98
N VAL A 65 0.40 5.31 0.47
CA VAL A 65 0.79 5.51 -0.92
C VAL A 65 2.18 6.11 -1.00
N GLN A 66 3.01 5.51 -1.86
CA GLN A 66 4.31 6.04 -2.22
C GLN A 66 4.30 6.38 -3.72
N VAL A 67 4.44 7.66 -4.03
CA VAL A 67 4.53 8.15 -5.42
C VAL A 67 6.00 8.34 -5.77
N LEU A 68 6.44 7.80 -6.92
CA LEU A 68 7.79 7.99 -7.45
C LEU A 68 7.77 8.88 -8.70
N ASP A 69 8.81 9.69 -8.85
CA ASP A 69 9.07 10.48 -10.05
C ASP A 69 9.74 9.66 -11.17
N GLN A 70 10.05 10.31 -12.30
CA GLN A 70 10.75 9.70 -13.44
C GLN A 70 12.16 9.17 -13.11
N ASN A 71 12.76 9.62 -12.01
CA ASN A 71 14.08 9.23 -11.52
C ASN A 71 13.99 8.21 -10.37
N ALA A 72 12.80 7.60 -10.17
CA ALA A 72 12.49 6.70 -9.07
C ALA A 72 12.70 7.33 -7.67
N GLN A 73 12.64 8.66 -7.56
CA GLN A 73 12.70 9.37 -6.28
C GLN A 73 11.30 9.53 -5.70
N ALA A 74 11.18 9.41 -4.37
CA ALA A 74 9.91 9.60 -3.68
C ALA A 74 9.45 11.05 -3.76
N MET A 75 8.22 11.26 -4.22
CA MET A 75 7.55 12.56 -4.25
C MET A 75 6.66 12.71 -3.01
N ALA A 76 6.91 13.75 -2.22
CA ALA A 76 6.06 14.14 -1.09
C ALA A 76 5.04 15.21 -1.51
N GLY A 77 3.89 15.26 -0.82
CA GLY A 77 2.87 16.29 -1.03
C GLY A 77 1.99 16.13 -2.28
N VAL A 78 2.03 14.96 -2.92
CA VAL A 78 1.15 14.66 -4.04
C VAL A 78 -0.25 14.34 -3.51
N THR A 79 -1.27 15.03 -4.04
CA THR A 79 -2.67 14.71 -3.71
C THR A 79 -3.03 13.36 -4.33
N VAL A 80 -3.37 12.41 -3.46
CA VAL A 80 -3.87 11.10 -3.86
C VAL A 80 -5.38 11.08 -3.70
N THR A 81 -6.08 10.60 -4.73
CA THR A 81 -7.52 10.34 -4.67
C THR A 81 -7.77 8.84 -4.55
N TRP A 82 -8.53 8.47 -3.52
CA TRP A 82 -8.95 7.10 -3.27
C TRP A 82 -10.35 6.86 -3.83
N SER A 83 -10.62 5.63 -4.26
CA SER A 83 -11.96 5.17 -4.62
C SER A 83 -12.09 3.67 -4.33
N THR A 84 -13.32 3.17 -4.27
CA THR A 84 -13.61 1.74 -4.10
C THR A 84 -14.36 1.21 -5.32
N GLY A 85 -13.94 0.05 -5.83
CA GLY A 85 -14.65 -0.67 -6.88
C GLY A 85 -15.91 -1.39 -6.38
N SER A 86 -16.00 -1.65 -5.07
CA SER A 86 -17.06 -2.46 -4.46
C SER A 86 -17.49 -1.86 -3.10
N PRO A 87 -18.32 -0.81 -3.08
CA PRO A 87 -18.72 -0.14 -1.83
C PRO A 87 -19.56 -1.03 -0.89
N ALA A 88 -20.19 -2.09 -1.41
CA ALA A 88 -20.88 -3.09 -0.61
C ALA A 88 -19.93 -4.04 0.15
N VAL A 89 -18.67 -4.14 -0.29
CA VAL A 89 -17.65 -5.02 0.29
C VAL A 89 -16.69 -4.20 1.18
N ALA A 90 -16.15 -3.10 0.66
CA ALA A 90 -15.27 -2.23 1.43
C ALA A 90 -15.38 -0.76 0.99
N THR A 91 -15.30 0.15 1.95
CA THR A 91 -15.22 1.60 1.74
C THR A 91 -13.82 2.09 2.05
N VAL A 92 -13.42 3.22 1.45
CA VAL A 92 -12.12 3.87 1.71
C VAL A 92 -12.35 5.36 1.93
N ASP A 93 -11.68 5.94 2.92
CA ASP A 93 -11.74 7.37 3.19
C ASP A 93 -10.66 8.17 2.44
N ALA A 94 -10.65 9.50 2.61
CA ALA A 94 -9.65 10.36 1.97
C ALA A 94 -8.22 10.17 2.49
N SER A 95 -8.06 9.55 3.68
CA SER A 95 -6.77 9.24 4.28
C SER A 95 -6.23 7.87 3.85
N GLY A 96 -7.03 7.06 3.15
CA GLY A 96 -6.69 5.69 2.77
C GLY A 96 -7.04 4.65 3.83
N LEU A 97 -7.85 5.00 4.83
CA LEU A 97 -8.42 4.04 5.77
C LEU A 97 -9.54 3.28 5.07
N VAL A 98 -9.35 1.98 4.91
CA VAL A 98 -10.35 1.07 4.35
C VAL A 98 -11.16 0.46 5.48
N THR A 99 -12.47 0.33 5.32
CA THR A 99 -13.38 -0.34 6.25
C THR A 99 -14.14 -1.47 5.55
N ALA A 100 -14.16 -2.65 6.14
CA ALA A 100 -14.98 -3.77 5.67
C ALA A 100 -16.47 -3.50 5.91
N VAL A 101 -17.29 -3.66 4.86
CA VAL A 101 -18.74 -3.48 4.89
C VAL A 101 -19.48 -4.79 4.62
N GLY A 102 -18.93 -5.66 3.78
CA GLY A 102 -19.55 -6.94 3.42
C GLY A 102 -18.52 -7.95 2.92
N GLU A 103 -18.93 -9.22 2.88
CA GLU A 103 -18.09 -10.32 2.39
C GLU A 103 -17.83 -10.20 0.88
N GLY A 104 -16.59 -10.48 0.45
CA GLY A 104 -16.20 -10.49 -0.95
C GLY A 104 -14.84 -9.85 -1.21
N ILE A 105 -14.60 -9.48 -2.46
CA ILE A 105 -13.34 -8.85 -2.89
C ILE A 105 -13.63 -7.43 -3.41
N ALA A 106 -12.85 -6.47 -2.91
CA ALA A 106 -12.89 -5.07 -3.31
C ALA A 106 -11.53 -4.62 -3.85
N THR A 107 -11.52 -3.93 -4.98
CA THR A 107 -10.33 -3.25 -5.48
C THR A 107 -10.38 -1.77 -5.11
N ILE A 108 -9.32 -1.26 -4.50
CA ILE A 108 -9.19 0.11 -4.02
C ILE A 108 -8.12 0.84 -4.86
N PRO A 109 -8.51 1.55 -5.93
CA PRO A 109 -7.57 2.36 -6.70
C PRO A 109 -7.19 3.67 -5.97
N ALA A 110 -5.89 3.97 -6.01
CA ALA A 110 -5.27 5.22 -5.60
C ALA A 110 -4.72 5.95 -6.83
N THR A 111 -5.18 7.17 -7.09
CA THR A 111 -4.73 7.96 -8.24
C THR A 111 -3.92 9.17 -7.77
N ALA A 112 -2.73 9.34 -8.32
CA ALA A 112 -1.85 10.49 -8.10
C ALA A 112 -1.63 11.21 -9.45
N GLY A 113 -2.42 12.26 -9.70
CA GLY A 113 -2.40 12.96 -10.98
C GLY A 113 -2.87 12.08 -12.14
N SER A 114 -1.94 11.69 -13.03
CA SER A 114 -2.23 10.84 -14.20
C SER A 114 -1.85 9.36 -14.00
N VAL A 115 -1.32 8.99 -12.83
CA VAL A 115 -0.84 7.63 -12.54
C VAL A 115 -1.71 7.02 -11.44
N SER A 116 -2.00 5.74 -11.57
CA SER A 116 -2.80 4.98 -10.61
C SER A 116 -2.07 3.75 -10.09
N GLY A 117 -2.23 3.45 -8.81
CA GLY A 117 -1.95 2.16 -8.19
C GLY A 117 -3.24 1.60 -7.59
N SER A 118 -3.21 0.36 -7.11
CA SER A 118 -4.38 -0.27 -6.48
C SER A 118 -3.99 -1.21 -5.35
N ALA A 119 -4.89 -1.36 -4.38
CA ALA A 119 -4.87 -2.45 -3.41
C ALA A 119 -6.07 -3.37 -3.62
N GLU A 120 -5.88 -4.65 -3.31
CA GLU A 120 -6.95 -5.65 -3.25
C GLU A 120 -7.30 -5.94 -1.79
N ILE A 121 -8.58 -5.87 -1.47
CA ILE A 121 -9.10 -6.13 -0.13
C ILE A 121 -10.01 -7.34 -0.23
N THR A 122 -9.67 -8.40 0.48
CA THR A 122 -10.53 -9.58 0.63
C THR A 122 -11.20 -9.49 1.99
N VAL A 123 -12.52 -9.59 2.04
CA VAL A 123 -13.30 -9.65 3.27
C VAL A 123 -13.93 -11.04 3.34
N ASP A 124 -13.53 -11.85 4.32
CA ASP A 124 -14.04 -13.20 4.54
C ASP A 124 -14.59 -13.30 5.97
N GLN A 125 -15.74 -13.93 6.17
CA GLN A 125 -16.39 -14.00 7.49
C GLN A 125 -16.63 -15.45 7.92
N PRO A 126 -15.58 -16.19 8.29
CA PRO A 126 -15.69 -17.61 8.60
C PRO A 126 -16.66 -17.89 9.76
N ASP A 127 -16.68 -17.03 10.79
CA ASP A 127 -17.57 -17.18 11.95
C ASP A 127 -19.04 -16.98 11.55
N ARG A 128 -19.33 -15.97 10.72
CA ARG A 128 -20.69 -15.75 10.20
C ARG A 128 -21.12 -16.95 9.37
N ALA A 129 -20.28 -17.45 8.48
CA ALA A 129 -20.56 -18.62 7.64
C ALA A 129 -20.83 -19.88 8.49
N ALA A 130 -20.04 -20.11 9.55
CA ALA A 130 -20.24 -21.22 10.47
C ALA A 130 -21.58 -21.11 11.23
N LEU A 131 -21.95 -19.90 11.67
CA LEU A 131 -23.24 -19.65 12.32
C LEU A 131 -24.41 -19.83 11.35
N VAL A 132 -24.33 -19.31 10.13
CA VAL A 132 -25.36 -19.55 9.09
C VAL A 132 -25.55 -21.05 8.87
N THR A 133 -24.45 -21.80 8.79
CA THR A 133 -24.50 -23.28 8.66
C THR A 133 -25.18 -23.93 9.87
N LEU A 134 -24.90 -23.46 11.10
CA LEU A 134 -25.59 -23.94 12.32
C LEU A 134 -27.09 -23.69 12.25
N TYR A 135 -27.50 -22.49 11.83
CA TYR A 135 -28.90 -22.11 11.67
C TYR A 135 -29.62 -23.06 10.72
N GLU A 136 -29.05 -23.28 9.53
CA GLU A 136 -29.65 -24.18 8.52
C GLU A 136 -29.67 -25.64 8.99
N ALA A 137 -28.56 -26.13 9.57
CA ALA A 137 -28.43 -27.53 9.98
C ALA A 137 -29.28 -27.92 11.19
N THR A 138 -29.68 -26.94 12.02
CA THR A 138 -30.44 -27.21 13.25
C THR A 138 -31.89 -26.72 13.23
N GLY A 139 -32.42 -26.47 12.03
CA GLY A 139 -33.83 -26.12 11.82
C GLY A 139 -34.15 -24.71 12.27
N GLY A 140 -33.27 -23.75 11.97
CA GLY A 140 -33.37 -22.33 12.30
C GLY A 140 -34.75 -21.69 12.22
N PRO A 141 -35.55 -21.94 11.16
CA PRO A 141 -36.93 -21.41 11.06
C PRO A 141 -37.89 -21.89 12.16
N SER A 142 -37.55 -22.97 12.88
CA SER A 142 -38.32 -23.53 14.00
C SER A 142 -37.76 -23.20 15.37
N TRP A 143 -36.69 -22.40 15.44
CA TRP A 143 -36.14 -21.96 16.72
C TRP A 143 -37.12 -21.05 17.46
N ILE A 144 -37.04 -21.05 18.79
CA ILE A 144 -37.92 -20.23 19.63
C ILE A 144 -37.54 -18.76 19.50
N ASP A 145 -36.23 -18.47 19.51
CA ASP A 145 -35.66 -17.15 19.29
C ASP A 145 -34.55 -17.24 18.24
N ALA A 146 -34.80 -16.57 17.10
CA ALA A 146 -33.87 -16.42 15.99
C ALA A 146 -33.59 -14.94 15.72
N THR A 147 -33.67 -14.09 16.75
CA THR A 147 -33.45 -12.65 16.61
C THR A 147 -32.10 -12.37 15.95
N ASN A 148 -32.12 -11.59 14.87
CA ASN A 148 -30.98 -11.19 14.03
C ASN A 148 -30.23 -12.32 13.29
N TRP A 149 -30.64 -13.58 13.42
CA TRP A 149 -30.07 -14.65 12.62
C TRP A 149 -30.36 -14.42 11.13
N LEU A 150 -29.34 -14.59 10.28
CA LEU A 150 -29.35 -14.31 8.84
C LEU A 150 -29.52 -12.82 8.47
N SER A 151 -29.37 -11.88 9.41
CA SER A 151 -29.42 -10.45 9.10
C SER A 151 -28.03 -9.83 8.93
N ASP A 152 -27.99 -8.60 8.43
CA ASP A 152 -26.76 -7.79 8.33
C ASP A 152 -26.31 -7.22 9.69
N ALA A 153 -27.03 -7.52 10.78
CA ALA A 153 -26.64 -7.06 12.11
C ALA A 153 -25.27 -7.65 12.51
N PRO A 154 -24.49 -6.91 13.35
CA PRO A 154 -23.29 -7.43 13.98
C PRO A 154 -23.54 -8.76 14.70
N LEU A 155 -22.56 -9.68 14.66
CA LEU A 155 -22.72 -11.04 15.23
C LEU A 155 -22.97 -11.03 16.74
N ASN A 156 -22.51 -10.00 17.46
CA ASN A 156 -22.78 -9.82 18.90
C ASN A 156 -24.23 -9.36 19.20
N GLU A 157 -25.02 -9.03 18.18
CA GLU A 157 -26.47 -8.74 18.31
C GLU A 157 -27.34 -9.97 18.00
N TRP A 158 -26.73 -11.08 17.56
CA TRP A 158 -27.47 -12.31 17.25
C TRP A 158 -27.85 -13.03 18.53
N TYR A 159 -29.08 -13.56 18.58
CA TYR A 159 -29.54 -14.28 19.77
C TYR A 159 -28.60 -15.42 20.14
N GLY A 160 -28.13 -15.43 21.38
CA GLY A 160 -27.26 -16.47 21.93
C GLY A 160 -25.80 -16.39 21.46
N VAL A 161 -25.42 -15.45 20.58
CA VAL A 161 -24.04 -15.31 20.12
C VAL A 161 -23.32 -14.27 20.98
N THR A 162 -22.16 -14.65 21.51
CA THR A 162 -21.24 -13.71 22.18
C THR A 162 -20.00 -13.55 21.33
N ALA A 163 -19.76 -12.32 20.89
CA ALA A 163 -18.67 -11.96 20.00
C ALA A 163 -18.06 -10.59 20.33
N SER A 164 -16.87 -10.31 19.81
CA SER A 164 -16.27 -8.97 19.82
C SER A 164 -17.13 -7.98 19.04
N ALA A 165 -16.89 -6.69 19.26
CA ALA A 165 -17.36 -5.64 18.34
C ALA A 165 -16.83 -5.88 16.91
N ASP A 166 -15.64 -6.48 16.81
CA ASP A 166 -15.00 -6.90 15.56
C ASP A 166 -15.48 -8.28 15.09
N GLY A 167 -16.65 -8.78 15.52
CA GLY A 167 -17.26 -9.99 14.96
C GLY A 167 -16.62 -11.34 15.30
N VAL A 168 -15.55 -11.40 16.09
CA VAL A 168 -14.94 -12.67 16.54
C VAL A 168 -15.83 -13.36 17.58
N VAL A 169 -16.30 -14.57 17.30
CA VAL A 169 -17.25 -15.32 18.15
C VAL A 169 -16.52 -16.30 19.06
N TRP A 170 -16.73 -16.19 20.38
CA TRP A 170 -16.15 -17.12 21.38
C TRP A 170 -17.21 -17.93 22.14
N SER A 171 -18.51 -17.63 21.97
CA SER A 171 -19.56 -18.43 22.59
C SER A 171 -20.86 -18.37 21.80
N VAL A 172 -21.53 -19.52 21.72
CA VAL A 172 -22.87 -19.65 21.15
C VAL A 172 -23.72 -20.45 22.14
N SER A 173 -24.74 -19.81 22.69
CA SER A 173 -25.64 -20.33 23.72
C SER A 173 -27.07 -20.37 23.19
N LEU A 174 -27.44 -21.51 22.62
CA LEU A 174 -28.78 -21.78 22.04
C LEU A 174 -29.53 -22.87 22.84
N GLY A 175 -29.21 -22.99 24.12
CA GLY A 175 -29.83 -23.97 25.01
C GLY A 175 -31.35 -23.79 25.06
N SER A 176 -32.07 -24.90 24.99
CA SER A 176 -33.54 -24.92 24.97
C SER A 176 -34.19 -24.14 23.81
N ASN A 177 -33.47 -23.86 22.72
CA ASN A 177 -33.98 -23.07 21.59
C ASN A 177 -34.65 -23.92 20.49
N ASN A 178 -35.21 -25.08 20.84
CA ASN A 178 -35.80 -26.03 19.88
C ASN A 178 -34.86 -26.44 18.72
N LEU A 179 -33.56 -26.57 19.02
CA LEU A 179 -32.59 -27.07 18.05
C LEU A 179 -32.95 -28.51 17.64
N SER A 180 -33.00 -28.74 16.34
CA SER A 180 -33.21 -30.08 15.76
C SER A 180 -31.99 -30.45 14.89
N GLY A 181 -31.98 -31.61 14.23
CA GLY A 181 -30.89 -31.96 13.31
C GLY A 181 -29.54 -32.25 13.99
N THR A 182 -28.44 -31.89 13.33
CA THR A 182 -27.07 -32.19 13.76
C THR A 182 -26.24 -30.94 13.88
N ILE A 183 -25.40 -30.88 14.92
CA ILE A 183 -24.44 -29.80 15.11
C ILE A 183 -23.36 -29.90 14.01
N PRO A 184 -23.18 -28.86 13.16
CA PRO A 184 -22.18 -28.89 12.09
C PRO A 184 -20.75 -28.97 12.63
N PRO A 185 -19.84 -29.68 11.94
CA PRO A 185 -18.44 -29.74 12.34
C PRO A 185 -17.71 -28.39 12.21
N GLU A 186 -18.18 -27.47 11.36
CA GLU A 186 -17.59 -26.12 11.17
C GLU A 186 -17.62 -25.29 12.47
N LEU A 187 -18.50 -25.59 13.42
CA LEU A 187 -18.52 -24.92 14.73
C LEU A 187 -17.26 -25.15 15.57
N HIS A 188 -16.48 -26.20 15.29
CA HIS A 188 -15.18 -26.40 15.95
C HIS A 188 -14.14 -25.35 15.55
N ARG A 189 -14.44 -24.50 14.56
CA ARG A 189 -13.54 -23.44 14.07
C ARG A 189 -13.79 -22.09 14.75
N LEU A 190 -14.88 -21.95 15.50
CA LEU A 190 -15.10 -20.81 16.39
C LEU A 190 -14.08 -20.91 17.53
N CYS A 191 -13.27 -19.87 17.73
CA CYS A 191 -12.08 -19.88 18.59
C CYS A 191 -12.36 -19.30 19.98
#